data_AF-A0A6I3B6K8-F1
#
_entry.id   AF-A0A6I3B6K8-F1
#
_cell.length_a   1.000
_cell.length_b   1.000
_cell.length_c   1.000
_cell.angle_alpha   90.00
_cell.angle_beta   90.00
_cell.angle_gamma   90.00
#
_symmetry.space_group_name_H-M   'P 1'
#
loop_
_entity.id
_entity.type
_entity.pdbx_description
1 polymer ?
#
loop_
_entity_poly.entity_id
_entity_poly.type
_entity_poly.pdbx_seq_one_letter_code
_entity_poly.pdbx_strand_id
1 'polypeptide(L)'
;MNVHDSERLSGLLESAGYVPAVEGQVADVVVFNTCAVRENADNRLYGNLSHLVPVKASNPGMQIAVGGCLAQKDQGEILRKAPWVDVVFGTHNIGSLPMLLERARIQDQAQIEIKEALEVFPSSLPTKRDAAYAAYVSVSVGC
;
A
#
# COMPACT_ATOMS: atom_id res chain seq x y z
N MET A 1 13.87 -2.27 3.34
CA MET A 1 12.49 -2.68 3.64
C MET A 1 11.56 -2.25 2.53
N ASN A 2 11.36 -0.95 2.30
CA ASN A 2 10.37 -0.47 1.33
C ASN A 2 10.49 -1.03 -0.10
N VAL A 3 11.69 -1.24 -0.65
CA VAL A 3 11.86 -1.85 -1.99
C VAL A 3 11.35 -3.30 -2.01
N HIS A 4 11.81 -4.12 -1.07
CA HIS A 4 11.36 -5.51 -0.92
C HIS A 4 9.86 -5.62 -0.62
N ASP A 5 9.33 -4.71 0.20
CA ASP A 5 7.89 -4.67 0.49
C ASP A 5 7.08 -4.25 -0.74
N SER A 6 7.62 -3.36 -1.57
CA SER A 6 7.02 -2.99 -2.86
C SER A 6 7.02 -4.16 -3.85
N GLU A 7 8.10 -4.94 -3.94
CA GLU A 7 8.14 -6.17 -4.77
C GLU A 7 7.06 -7.19 -4.34
N ARG A 8 6.78 -7.28 -3.04
CA ARG A 8 5.70 -8.11 -2.48
C ARG A 8 4.33 -7.56 -2.80
N LEU A 9 4.13 -6.25 -2.64
CA LEU A 9 2.88 -5.59 -2.99
C LEU A 9 2.55 -5.80 -4.47
N SER A 10 3.52 -5.61 -5.35
CA SER A 10 3.37 -5.88 -6.79
C SER A 10 3.04 -7.34 -7.07
N GLY A 11 3.77 -8.29 -6.46
CA GLY A 11 3.48 -9.72 -6.62
C GLY A 11 2.08 -10.13 -6.13
N LEU A 12 1.62 -9.56 -5.01
CA LEU A 12 0.28 -9.80 -4.48
C LEU A 12 -0.81 -9.28 -5.41
N LEU A 13 -0.66 -8.05 -5.90
CA LEU A 13 -1.62 -7.45 -6.82
C LEU A 13 -1.68 -8.22 -8.14
N GLU A 14 -0.54 -8.63 -8.70
CA GLU A 14 -0.52 -9.48 -9.91
C GLU A 14 -1.19 -10.84 -9.67
N SER A 15 -0.94 -11.47 -8.52
CA SER A 15 -1.60 -12.73 -8.16
C SER A 15 -3.13 -12.58 -7.98
N ALA A 16 -3.59 -11.38 -7.66
CA ALA A 16 -5.01 -11.03 -7.55
C ALA A 16 -5.62 -10.59 -8.90
N GLY A 17 -4.86 -10.61 -10.00
CA GLY A 17 -5.33 -10.29 -11.35
C GLY A 17 -5.15 -8.83 -11.78
N TYR A 18 -4.50 -8.00 -10.96
CA TYR A 18 -4.13 -6.65 -11.39
C TYR A 18 -2.95 -6.70 -12.36
N VAL A 19 -2.86 -5.68 -13.20
CA VAL A 19 -1.72 -5.49 -14.11
C VAL A 19 -1.03 -4.17 -13.82
N PRO A 20 0.30 -4.08 -14.00
CA PRO A 20 0.99 -2.80 -13.91
C PRO A 20 0.41 -1.80 -14.90
N ALA A 21 0.13 -0.58 -14.43
CA ALA A 21 -0.33 0.49 -15.31
C ALA A 21 0.76 0.84 -16.33
N VAL A 22 0.35 1.03 -17.59
CA VAL A 22 1.25 1.50 -18.64
C VAL A 22 1.61 2.95 -18.38
N GLU A 23 2.85 3.34 -18.71
CA GLU A 23 3.31 4.72 -18.55
C GLU A 23 2.35 5.71 -19.25
N GLY A 24 1.96 6.75 -18.52
CA GLY A 24 1.01 7.76 -18.99
C GLY A 24 -0.48 7.38 -18.89
N GLN A 25 -0.82 6.14 -18.53
CA GLN A 25 -2.20 5.76 -18.22
C GLN A 25 -2.55 6.02 -16.75
N VAL A 26 -3.82 6.29 -16.51
CA VAL A 26 -4.35 6.40 -15.15
C VAL A 26 -4.51 5.00 -14.57
N ALA A 27 -3.91 4.75 -13.41
CA ALA A 27 -4.04 3.48 -12.71
C ALA A 27 -5.38 3.41 -11.96
N ASP A 28 -6.06 2.27 -12.03
CA ASP A 28 -7.27 1.99 -11.23
C ASP A 28 -6.94 1.83 -9.74
N VAL A 29 -5.70 1.44 -9.40
CA VAL A 29 -5.23 1.31 -8.02
C VAL A 29 -3.87 1.98 -7.88
N VAL A 30 -3.74 2.87 -6.90
CA VAL A 30 -2.47 3.49 -6.51
C VAL A 30 -2.12 3.11 -5.08
N VAL A 31 -0.92 2.57 -4.87
CA VAL A 31 -0.44 2.14 -3.55
C VAL A 31 0.75 2.98 -3.12
N PHE A 32 0.64 3.67 -1.98
CA PHE A 32 1.73 4.37 -1.32
C PHE A 32 2.36 3.49 -0.25
N ASN A 33 3.58 2.97 -0.50
CA ASN A 33 4.36 2.27 0.50
C ASN A 33 5.30 3.23 1.25
N THR A 34 4.87 3.66 2.43
CA THR A 34 5.46 4.77 3.18
C THR A 34 6.50 4.33 4.21
N CYS A 35 7.37 5.25 4.63
CA CYS A 35 8.37 5.04 5.68
C CYS A 35 8.20 6.11 6.77
N ALA A 36 8.47 5.78 8.04
CA ALA A 36 8.27 6.71 9.17
C ALA A 36 9.56 7.37 9.68
N VAL A 37 10.74 6.91 9.22
CA VAL A 37 12.04 7.38 9.74
C VAL A 37 12.67 8.53 8.96
N ARG A 38 12.03 8.99 7.87
CA ARG A 38 12.52 10.14 7.09
C ARG A 38 11.80 11.41 7.53
N GLU A 39 12.55 12.49 7.72
CA GLU A 39 11.98 13.82 7.89
C GLU A 39 11.06 14.17 6.72
N ASN A 40 9.92 14.79 7.01
CA ASN A 40 8.90 15.20 6.03
C ASN A 40 8.24 14.06 5.23
N ALA A 41 8.35 12.80 5.68
CA ALA A 41 7.67 11.68 5.01
C ALA A 41 6.14 11.85 4.99
N ASP A 42 5.59 12.33 6.07
CA ASP A 42 4.22 12.78 6.26
C ASP A 42 3.84 13.90 5.29
N ASN A 43 4.60 15.00 5.25
CA ASN A 43 4.34 16.11 4.33
C ASN A 43 4.34 15.65 2.86
N ARG A 44 5.29 14.78 2.49
CA ARG A 44 5.35 14.20 1.13
C ARG A 44 4.18 13.29 0.82
N LEU A 45 3.76 12.44 1.78
CA LEU A 45 2.59 11.58 1.61
C LEU A 45 1.34 12.43 1.32
N TYR A 46 1.02 13.39 2.19
CA TYR A 46 -0.19 14.20 2.03
C TYR A 46 -0.14 15.09 0.78
N GLY A 47 1.05 15.61 0.43
CA GLY A 47 1.28 16.27 -0.85
C GLY A 47 0.89 15.39 -2.04
N ASN A 48 1.46 14.18 -2.11
CA ASN A 48 1.16 13.23 -3.18
C ASN A 48 -0.31 12.78 -3.20
N LEU A 49 -0.92 12.55 -2.03
CA LEU A 49 -2.33 12.18 -1.93
C LEU A 49 -3.25 13.28 -2.46
N SER A 50 -2.93 14.55 -2.20
CA SER A 50 -3.73 15.68 -2.67
C SER A 50 -3.71 15.83 -4.20
N HIS A 51 -2.59 15.49 -4.85
CA HIS A 51 -2.51 15.48 -6.32
C HIS A 51 -3.40 14.43 -6.98
N LEU A 52 -3.82 13.38 -6.28
CA LEU A 52 -4.69 12.34 -6.82
C LEU A 52 -6.19 12.65 -6.73
N VAL A 53 -6.58 13.66 -5.94
CA VAL A 53 -8.00 14.05 -5.78
C VAL A 53 -8.70 14.32 -7.12
N PRO A 54 -8.17 15.18 -8.02
CA PRO A 54 -8.82 15.43 -9.31
C PRO A 54 -8.84 14.18 -10.22
N VAL A 55 -7.83 13.32 -10.11
CA VAL A 55 -7.74 12.08 -10.89
C VAL A 55 -8.82 11.10 -10.44
N LYS A 56 -8.97 10.87 -9.13
CA LYS A 56 -10.00 10.01 -8.56
C LYS A 56 -11.41 10.55 -8.84
N ALA A 57 -11.60 11.87 -8.76
CA ALA A 57 -12.87 12.50 -9.12
C ALA A 57 -13.27 12.27 -10.59
N SER A 58 -12.29 12.15 -11.49
CA SER A 58 -12.53 11.87 -12.91
C SER A 58 -12.63 10.38 -13.24
N ASN A 59 -12.31 9.49 -12.28
CA ASN A 59 -12.29 8.04 -12.45
C ASN A 59 -12.99 7.36 -11.25
N PRO A 60 -14.34 7.23 -11.28
CA PRO A 60 -15.15 6.80 -10.13
C PRO A 60 -14.92 5.38 -9.57
N GLY A 61 -13.99 4.60 -10.15
CA GLY A 61 -13.58 3.29 -9.64
C GLY A 61 -12.15 3.25 -9.09
N MET A 62 -11.42 4.37 -9.16
CA MET A 62 -10.03 4.43 -8.73
C MET A 62 -9.91 4.27 -7.21
N GLN A 63 -9.03 3.38 -6.75
CA GLN A 63 -8.73 3.16 -5.34
C GLN A 63 -7.32 3.64 -4.98
N ILE A 64 -7.17 4.18 -3.76
CA ILE A 64 -5.93 4.66 -3.19
C ILE A 64 -5.67 3.89 -1.89
N ALA A 65 -4.54 3.21 -1.82
CA ALA A 65 -4.10 2.48 -0.64
C ALA A 65 -2.83 3.10 -0.05
N VAL A 66 -2.75 3.20 1.27
CA VAL A 66 -1.58 3.70 1.99
C VAL A 66 -1.10 2.65 2.97
N GLY A 67 0.15 2.21 2.83
CA GLY A 67 0.76 1.21 3.68
C GLY A 67 2.14 1.59 4.18
N GLY A 68 2.75 0.72 4.97
CA GLY A 68 4.11 0.88 5.48
C GLY A 68 4.18 1.53 6.87
N CYS A 69 5.39 1.93 7.30
CA CYS A 69 5.62 2.31 8.70
C CYS A 69 4.85 3.57 9.12
N LEU A 70 4.62 4.53 8.21
CA LEU A 70 3.84 5.72 8.53
C LEU A 70 2.36 5.36 8.71
N ALA A 71 1.83 4.47 7.87
CA ALA A 71 0.47 3.93 8.04
C ALA A 71 0.29 3.16 9.36
N GLN A 72 1.30 2.38 9.77
CA GLN A 72 1.31 1.70 11.07
C GLN A 72 1.24 2.69 12.25
N LYS A 73 1.93 3.83 12.14
CA LYS A 73 1.98 4.87 13.18
C LYS A 73 0.71 5.74 13.20
N ASP A 74 0.31 6.26 12.05
CA ASP A 74 -0.75 7.27 11.94
C ASP A 74 -2.15 6.64 11.83
N GLN A 75 -2.27 5.42 11.29
CA GLN A 75 -3.51 4.63 11.26
C GLN A 75 -4.72 5.45 10.75
N GLY A 76 -5.79 5.59 11.55
CA GLY A 76 -6.99 6.34 11.21
C GLY A 76 -6.78 7.85 11.02
N GLU A 77 -5.66 8.40 11.49
CA GLU A 77 -5.30 9.80 11.25
C GLU A 77 -5.14 10.08 9.75
N ILE A 78 -4.70 9.08 8.97
CA ILE A 78 -4.59 9.19 7.51
C ILE A 78 -5.97 9.42 6.90
N LEU A 79 -6.98 8.65 7.30
CA LEU A 79 -8.35 8.84 6.79
C LEU A 79 -8.95 10.17 7.25
N ARG A 80 -8.61 10.64 8.46
CA ARG A 80 -9.05 11.95 8.94
C ARG A 80 -8.51 13.09 8.07
N LYS A 81 -7.25 13.00 7.64
CA LYS A 81 -6.57 14.04 6.83
C LYS A 81 -6.79 13.88 5.33
N ALA A 82 -6.95 12.65 4.84
CA ALA A 82 -7.19 12.32 3.44
C ALA A 82 -8.38 11.36 3.31
N PRO A 83 -9.63 11.85 3.44
CA PRO A 83 -10.83 11.02 3.42
C PRO A 83 -11.10 10.27 2.10
N TRP A 84 -10.37 10.62 1.04
CA TRP A 84 -10.43 9.96 -0.27
C TRP A 84 -9.54 8.72 -0.40
N VAL A 85 -8.83 8.33 0.67
CA VAL A 85 -8.08 7.07 0.76
C VAL A 85 -9.02 5.92 1.08
N ASP A 86 -8.92 4.83 0.33
CA ASP A 86 -9.83 3.68 0.43
C ASP A 86 -9.27 2.58 1.35
N VAL A 87 -7.95 2.45 1.45
CA VAL A 87 -7.31 1.42 2.28
C VAL A 87 -6.12 1.98 3.04
N VAL A 88 -6.04 1.69 4.35
CA VAL A 88 -4.86 1.93 5.18
C VAL A 88 -4.43 0.60 5.80
N PHE A 89 -3.16 0.20 5.60
CA PHE A 89 -2.66 -1.08 6.08
C PHE A 89 -1.28 -0.98 6.74
N GLY A 90 -1.08 -1.79 7.78
CA GLY A 90 0.17 -1.84 8.54
C GLY A 90 1.31 -2.57 7.80
N THR A 91 2.53 -2.47 8.31
CA THR A 91 3.68 -3.23 7.79
C THR A 91 3.49 -4.75 7.90
N HIS A 92 2.66 -5.19 8.84
CA HIS A 92 2.33 -6.60 9.06
C HIS A 92 1.13 -7.08 8.24
N ASN A 93 0.48 -6.19 7.48
CA ASN A 93 -0.78 -6.46 6.78
C ASN A 93 -0.64 -6.38 5.25
N ILE A 94 0.59 -6.43 4.72
CA ILE A 94 0.86 -6.38 3.28
C ILE A 94 0.04 -7.44 2.54
N GLY A 95 -0.03 -8.66 3.08
CA GLY A 95 -0.80 -9.77 2.51
C GLY A 95 -2.32 -9.54 2.46
N SER A 96 -2.85 -8.64 3.29
CA SER A 96 -4.29 -8.33 3.34
C SER A 96 -4.73 -7.35 2.25
N LEU A 97 -3.79 -6.67 1.56
CA LEU A 97 -4.12 -5.58 0.63
C LEU A 97 -5.15 -5.97 -0.45
N PRO A 98 -5.03 -7.10 -1.17
CA PRO A 98 -6.03 -7.45 -2.19
C PRO A 98 -7.44 -7.59 -1.63
N MET A 99 -7.58 -8.23 -0.46
CA MET A 99 -8.86 -8.38 0.23
C MET A 99 -9.42 -7.02 0.69
N LEU A 100 -8.56 -6.14 1.21
CA LEU A 100 -8.97 -4.81 1.68
C LEU A 100 -9.47 -3.93 0.54
N LEU A 101 -8.80 -3.97 -0.62
CA LEU A 101 -9.25 -3.27 -1.83
C LEU A 101 -10.62 -3.77 -2.29
N GLU A 102 -10.81 -5.10 -2.33
CA GLU A 102 -12.08 -5.71 -2.71
C GLU A 102 -13.21 -5.31 -1.74
N ARG A 103 -12.94 -5.39 -0.43
CA ARG A 103 -13.92 -5.00 0.59
C ARG A 103 -14.27 -3.52 0.49
N ALA A 104 -13.27 -2.64 0.33
CA ALA A 104 -13.50 -1.21 0.16
C ALA A 104 -14.40 -0.92 -1.04
N ARG A 105 -14.17 -1.61 -2.17
CA ARG A 105 -14.97 -1.48 -3.40
C ARG A 105 -16.41 -1.96 -3.21
N ILE A 106 -16.62 -3.10 -2.55
CA ILE A 106 -17.96 -3.67 -2.35
C ILE A 106 -18.77 -2.83 -1.33
N GLN A 107 -18.13 -2.40 -0.26
CA GLN A 107 -18.81 -1.73 0.87
C GLN A 107 -18.94 -0.22 0.67
N ASP A 108 -18.26 0.35 -0.33
CA ASP A 108 -18.13 1.80 -0.52
C ASP A 108 -17.69 2.52 0.76
N GLN A 109 -16.75 1.88 1.47
CA GLN A 109 -16.26 2.35 2.77
C GLN A 109 -14.77 2.06 2.90
N ALA A 110 -14.03 3.05 3.40
CA ALA A 110 -12.59 2.92 3.64
C ALA A 110 -12.29 1.82 4.67
N GLN A 111 -11.23 1.04 4.41
CA GLN A 111 -10.81 -0.10 5.21
C GLN A 111 -9.49 0.22 5.92
N ILE A 112 -9.42 -0.08 7.22
CA ILE A 112 -8.19 0.04 8.00
C ILE A 112 -7.87 -1.32 8.60
N GLU A 113 -6.66 -1.81 8.38
CA GLU A 113 -6.17 -3.03 9.05
C GLU A 113 -4.72 -2.85 9.52
N ILE A 114 -4.54 -2.77 10.83
CA ILE A 114 -3.25 -2.58 11.49
C ILE A 114 -3.06 -3.69 12.53
N LYS A 115 -2.13 -4.62 12.29
CA LYS A 115 -1.68 -5.60 13.28
C LYS A 115 -0.51 -5.03 14.09
N GLU A 116 -0.62 -5.09 15.41
CA GLU A 116 0.43 -4.58 16.31
C GLU A 116 1.71 -5.41 16.24
N ALA A 117 1.58 -6.72 16.05
CA ALA A 117 2.70 -7.63 15.96
C ALA A 117 2.58 -8.57 14.76
N LEU A 118 3.74 -9.02 14.29
CA LEU A 118 3.86 -10.04 13.27
C LEU A 118 3.55 -11.42 13.89
N GLU A 119 2.47 -12.06 13.46
CA GLU A 119 2.10 -13.41 13.96
C GLU A 119 2.81 -14.52 13.19
N VAL A 120 3.11 -14.30 11.91
CA VAL A 120 3.74 -15.27 11.02
C VAL A 120 4.83 -14.58 10.22
N PHE A 121 6.02 -15.20 10.16
CA PHE A 121 7.10 -14.69 9.34
C PHE A 121 6.68 -14.69 7.86
N PRO A 122 6.75 -13.56 7.15
CA PRO A 122 6.17 -13.44 5.82
C PRO A 122 7.14 -14.02 4.78
N SER A 123 7.40 -15.33 4.83
CA SER A 123 8.30 -16.04 3.91
C SER A 123 7.60 -16.50 2.63
N SER A 124 6.27 -16.59 2.62
CA SER A 124 5.46 -17.19 1.54
C SER A 124 4.71 -16.20 0.65
N LEU A 125 4.89 -14.88 0.86
CA LEU A 125 4.21 -13.89 0.04
C LEU A 125 4.76 -13.91 -1.40
N PRO A 126 3.89 -13.86 -2.44
CA PRO A 126 4.32 -13.68 -3.81
C PRO A 126 5.22 -12.45 -3.95
N THR A 127 6.28 -12.55 -4.74
CA THR A 127 7.21 -11.44 -5.00
C THR A 127 7.42 -11.31 -6.51
N LYS A 128 7.29 -10.09 -7.02
CA LYS A 128 7.76 -9.74 -8.36
C LYS A 128 9.09 -9.03 -8.22
N ARG A 129 10.16 -9.63 -8.75
CA ARG A 129 11.51 -9.07 -8.66
C ARG A 129 11.76 -8.05 -9.76
N ASP A 130 12.41 -6.95 -9.41
CA ASP A 130 12.86 -5.96 -10.39
C ASP A 130 14.12 -6.44 -11.15
N ALA A 131 14.93 -7.30 -10.53
CA ALA A 131 16.14 -7.87 -11.14
C ALA A 131 16.11 -9.41 -11.14
N ALA A 132 16.49 -10.02 -12.27
CA ALA A 132 16.51 -11.48 -12.40
C ALA A 132 17.66 -12.15 -11.61
N TYR A 133 18.75 -11.43 -11.34
CA TYR A 133 19.97 -11.96 -10.73
C TYR A 133 20.17 -11.59 -9.26
N ALA A 134 19.25 -10.82 -8.66
CA ALA A 134 19.33 -10.38 -7.28
C ALA A 134 17.98 -10.55 -6.57
N ALA A 135 18.02 -10.72 -5.24
CA ALA A 135 16.81 -10.80 -4.43
C ALA A 135 17.06 -10.26 -3.03
N TYR A 136 16.05 -9.60 -2.46
CA TYR A 136 16.01 -9.26 -1.05
C TYR A 136 15.47 -10.43 -0.23
N VAL A 137 16.11 -10.73 0.89
CA VAL A 137 15.67 -11.76 1.84
C VAL A 137 15.55 -11.14 3.22
N SER A 138 14.36 -11.19 3.81
CA SER A 138 14.16 -10.84 5.21
C SER A 138 14.84 -11.87 6.11
N VAL A 139 15.86 -11.46 6.85
CA VAL A 139 16.54 -12.29 7.86
C VAL A 139 15.90 -12.10 9.25
N SER A 140 15.44 -10.89 9.54
CA SER A 140 14.68 -10.53 10.75
C SER A 140 13.65 -9.43 10.42
N VAL A 141 12.66 -9.25 11.30
CA VAL A 141 11.67 -8.17 11.25
C VAL A 141 11.59 -7.55 12.65
N GLY A 142 11.70 -6.22 12.75
CA GLY A 142 11.87 -5.53 14.03
C GLY A 142 13.35 -5.28 14.38
N CYS A 143 13.58 -4.80 15.60
CA CYS A 143 14.89 -4.54 16.18
C CYS A 143 15.19 -5.50 17.32
#